data_AF-A0AAV7EJ46-F1
#
_entry.id   AF-A0AAV7EJ46-F1
#
_cell.length_a   1.000
_cell.length_b   1.000
_cell.length_c   1.000
_cell.angle_alpha   90.00
_cell.angle_beta   90.00
_cell.angle_gamma   90.00
#
_symmetry.space_group_name_H-M   'P 1'
#
loop_
_entity.id
_entity.type
_entity.pdbx_description
1 polymer ?
#
loop_
_entity_poly.entity_id
_entity_poly.type
_entity_poly.pdbx_seq_one_letter_code
_entity_poly.pdbx_strand_id
1 'polypeptide(L)'
;MAAEVQGTTCYHNWVAQQRADLEELSQALLRDADDEHKLRLVVDKCLEHYRDYTAQRLELSEEDAPSLVCPVWCSSYESSFMWLAGCRPSMGIRLLYALSGTQLQAQLEEYLSGVRRGNLGELSVGQLNTVNELHMRTVREEENLSDRMANLQEDVADEPLVSITADGAGGSSSLDELDGAMDAHACTYGKILEDADKLRLNTLTNLVGIFTPRQAVDFLIASKKLHLSISEWGKRRHSRKLANPNLCMGHC
;
A
#
# COMPACT_ATOMS: atom_id res chain seq x y z
N MET A 1 -21.39 -10.18 1.70
CA MET A 1 -21.58 -10.67 0.31
C MET A 1 -21.50 -9.57 -0.76
N ALA A 2 -22.31 -8.51 -0.75
CA ALA A 2 -22.21 -7.47 -1.78
C ALA A 2 -20.87 -6.70 -1.74
N ALA A 3 -20.50 -6.17 -0.57
CA ALA A 3 -19.21 -5.48 -0.35
C ALA A 3 -18.00 -6.38 -0.64
N GLU A 4 -18.05 -7.66 -0.26
CA GLU A 4 -16.98 -8.63 -0.55
C GLU A 4 -16.78 -8.86 -2.06
N VAL A 5 -17.87 -8.98 -2.83
CA VAL A 5 -17.82 -9.15 -4.29
C VAL A 5 -17.31 -7.88 -4.95
N GLN A 6 -17.74 -6.71 -4.48
CA GLN A 6 -17.27 -5.41 -4.96
C GLN A 6 -15.79 -5.20 -4.66
N GLY A 7 -15.35 -5.46 -3.42
CA GLY A 7 -13.95 -5.38 -3.01
C GLY A 7 -13.05 -6.33 -3.79
N THR A 8 -13.52 -7.56 -4.05
CA THR A 8 -12.80 -8.53 -4.88
C THR A 8 -12.63 -8.02 -6.32
N THR A 9 -13.69 -7.48 -6.91
CA THR A 9 -13.67 -6.93 -8.28
C THR A 9 -12.75 -5.71 -8.36
N CYS A 10 -12.87 -4.78 -7.42
CA CYS A 10 -12.02 -3.60 -7.29
C CYS A 10 -10.53 -4.00 -7.22
N TYR A 11 -10.17 -4.95 -6.34
CA TYR A 11 -8.79 -5.39 -6.20
C TYR A 11 -8.26 -6.10 -7.45
N HIS A 12 -9.05 -6.95 -8.09
CA HIS A 12 -8.62 -7.62 -9.33
C HIS A 12 -8.41 -6.62 -10.48
N ASN A 13 -9.29 -5.63 -10.62
CA ASN A 13 -9.11 -4.55 -11.58
C ASN A 13 -7.86 -3.74 -11.28
N TRP A 14 -7.60 -3.44 -10.00
CA TRP A 14 -6.38 -2.78 -9.57
C TRP A 14 -5.12 -3.56 -9.95
N VAL A 15 -5.07 -4.86 -9.65
CA VAL A 15 -3.91 -5.72 -10.00
C VAL A 15 -3.71 -5.79 -11.52
N ALA A 16 -4.79 -5.86 -12.30
CA ALA A 16 -4.72 -5.81 -13.77
C ALA A 16 -4.17 -4.47 -14.25
N GLN A 17 -4.64 -3.36 -13.68
CA GLN A 17 -4.14 -2.01 -13.98
C GLN A 17 -2.65 -1.88 -13.64
N GLN A 18 -2.20 -2.44 -12.51
CA GLN A 18 -0.77 -2.44 -12.15
C GLN A 18 0.10 -3.19 -13.15
N ARG A 19 -0.42 -4.26 -13.77
CA ARG A 19 0.30 -4.98 -14.85
C ARG A 19 0.37 -4.16 -16.13
N ALA A 20 -0.75 -3.55 -16.53
CA ALA A 20 -0.81 -2.71 -17.73
C ALA A 20 0.12 -1.49 -17.61
N ASP A 21 0.08 -0.80 -16.47
CA ASP A 21 0.97 0.34 -16.20
C ASP A 21 2.44 -0.08 -16.20
N LEU A 22 2.78 -1.25 -15.65
CA LEU A 22 4.14 -1.75 -15.64
C LEU A 22 4.66 -1.99 -17.07
N GLU A 23 3.82 -2.53 -17.94
CA GLU A 23 4.15 -2.72 -19.35
C GLU A 23 4.36 -1.37 -20.06
N GLU A 24 3.45 -0.42 -19.87
CA GLU A 24 3.53 0.92 -20.47
C GLU A 24 4.77 1.69 -20.01
N LEU A 25 5.05 1.70 -18.70
CA LEU A 25 6.27 2.30 -18.14
C LEU A 25 7.54 1.66 -18.71
N SER A 26 7.56 0.33 -18.82
CA SER A 26 8.71 -0.40 -19.37
C SER A 26 8.92 -0.08 -20.85
N GLN A 27 7.84 0.04 -21.63
CA GLN A 27 7.92 0.41 -23.04
C GLN A 27 8.38 1.87 -23.23
N ALA A 28 7.87 2.79 -22.41
CA ALA A 28 8.29 4.19 -22.43
C ALA A 28 9.78 4.33 -22.13
N LEU A 29 10.30 3.59 -21.13
CA LEU A 29 11.73 3.59 -20.81
C LEU A 29 12.60 2.97 -21.92
N LEU A 30 12.08 1.99 -22.68
CA LEU A 30 12.81 1.37 -23.78
C LEU A 30 12.87 2.23 -25.04
N ARG A 31 11.79 2.94 -25.37
CA ARG A 31 11.63 3.65 -26.65
C ARG A 31 11.92 5.15 -26.54
N ASP A 32 11.60 5.74 -25.40
CA ASP A 32 11.47 7.18 -25.20
C ASP A 32 12.25 7.63 -23.94
N ALA A 33 13.35 6.93 -23.60
CA ALA A 33 14.13 7.13 -22.38
C ALA A 33 14.63 8.57 -22.16
N ASP A 34 14.82 9.31 -23.25
CA ASP A 34 15.33 10.69 -23.26
C ASP A 34 14.20 11.72 -23.48
N ASP A 35 12.96 11.29 -23.70
CA ASP A 35 11.79 12.15 -23.89
C ASP A 35 11.10 12.39 -22.53
N GLU A 36 11.63 13.35 -21.77
CA GLU A 36 11.12 13.69 -20.44
C GLU A 36 9.61 13.99 -20.41
N HIS A 37 9.07 14.56 -21.49
CA HIS A 37 7.66 14.89 -21.58
C HIS A 37 6.81 13.61 -21.66
N LYS A 38 7.17 12.65 -22.51
CA LYS A 38 6.48 11.35 -22.56
C LYS A 38 6.58 10.59 -21.26
N LEU A 39 7.76 10.57 -20.64
CA LEU A 39 7.94 9.91 -19.34
C LEU A 39 7.04 10.53 -18.27
N ARG A 40 6.93 11.87 -18.24
CA ARG A 40 6.03 12.58 -17.32
C ARG A 40 4.56 12.22 -17.56
N LEU A 41 4.12 12.14 -18.81
CA LEU A 41 2.73 11.73 -19.12
C LEU A 41 2.38 10.34 -18.58
N VAL A 42 3.28 9.37 -18.73
CA VAL A 42 3.03 8.00 -18.23
C VAL A 42 3.07 7.95 -16.70
N VAL A 43 3.94 8.74 -16.07
CA VAL A 43 3.99 8.90 -14.61
C VAL A 43 2.69 9.52 -14.07
N ASP A 44 2.21 10.60 -14.68
CA ASP A 44 0.99 11.29 -14.27
C ASP A 44 -0.24 10.38 -14.42
N LYS A 45 -0.30 9.61 -15.51
CA LYS A 45 -1.33 8.58 -15.73
C LYS A 45 -1.31 7.52 -14.64
N CYS A 46 -0.13 7.03 -14.25
CA CYS A 46 -0.02 6.07 -13.14
C CYS A 46 -0.56 6.68 -11.84
N LEU A 47 -0.22 7.94 -11.53
CA LEU A 47 -0.71 8.61 -10.33
C LEU A 47 -2.23 8.79 -10.34
N GLU A 48 -2.83 9.01 -11.51
CA GLU A 48 -4.29 9.04 -11.66
C GLU A 48 -4.93 7.69 -11.32
N HIS A 49 -4.38 6.58 -11.82
CA HIS A 49 -4.90 5.26 -11.46
C HIS A 49 -4.79 4.97 -9.95
N TYR A 50 -3.75 5.45 -9.28
CA TYR A 50 -3.66 5.37 -7.81
C TYR A 50 -4.75 6.20 -7.11
N ARG A 51 -5.09 7.38 -7.64
CA ARG A 51 -6.20 8.22 -7.14
C ARG A 51 -7.53 7.50 -7.30
N ASP A 52 -7.80 6.97 -8.49
CA ASP A 52 -9.03 6.23 -8.79
C ASP A 52 -9.20 5.02 -7.86
N TYR A 53 -8.13 4.26 -7.64
CA TYR A 53 -8.17 3.12 -6.74
C TYR A 53 -8.39 3.53 -5.28
N THR A 54 -7.76 4.63 -4.85
CA THR A 54 -7.96 5.16 -3.49
C THR A 54 -9.41 5.63 -3.28
N ALA A 55 -10.01 6.27 -4.28
CA ALA A 55 -11.41 6.69 -4.23
C ALA A 55 -12.37 5.49 -4.13
N GLN A 56 -12.15 4.44 -4.93
CA GLN A 56 -12.96 3.20 -4.83
C GLN A 56 -12.81 2.53 -3.46
N ARG A 57 -11.63 2.59 -2.85
CA ARG A 57 -11.41 2.06 -1.50
C ARG A 57 -12.10 2.87 -0.42
N LEU A 58 -12.21 4.18 -0.60
CA LEU A 58 -12.98 5.04 0.31
C LEU A 58 -14.47 4.62 0.30
N GLU A 59 -15.07 4.46 -0.88
CA GLU A 59 -16.44 3.98 -1.02
C GLU A 59 -16.65 2.63 -0.31
N LEU A 60 -15.73 1.67 -0.53
CA LEU A 60 -15.77 0.37 0.17
C LEU A 60 -15.63 0.51 1.70
N SER A 61 -14.86 1.48 2.17
CA SER A 61 -14.67 1.69 3.62
C SER A 61 -15.90 2.29 4.29
N GLU A 62 -16.69 3.08 3.56
CA GLU A 62 -17.96 3.63 4.05
C GLU A 62 -19.04 2.54 4.15
N GLU A 63 -18.97 1.51 3.31
CA GLU A 63 -19.86 0.35 3.36
C GLU A 63 -19.44 -0.70 4.40
N ASP A 64 -18.16 -1.10 4.40
CA ASP A 64 -17.62 -2.18 5.25
C ASP A 64 -16.10 -2.04 5.41
N ALA A 65 -15.67 -1.13 6.30
CA ALA A 65 -14.26 -0.92 6.61
C ALA A 65 -13.49 -2.19 7.07
N PRO A 66 -14.05 -3.07 7.93
CA PRO A 66 -13.38 -4.32 8.30
C PRO A 66 -13.00 -5.22 7.12
N SER A 67 -13.82 -5.27 6.05
CA SER A 67 -13.53 -6.07 4.85
C SER A 67 -12.22 -5.69 4.16
N LEU A 68 -11.77 -4.43 4.31
CA LEU A 68 -10.52 -3.95 3.72
C LEU A 68 -9.28 -4.41 4.50
N VAL A 69 -9.42 -4.69 5.81
CA VAL A 69 -8.31 -5.12 6.67
C VAL A 69 -8.17 -6.63 6.70
N CYS A 70 -9.28 -7.36 6.58
CA CYS A 70 -9.28 -8.81 6.40
C CYS A 70 -9.84 -9.19 5.01
N PRO A 71 -9.18 -8.79 3.91
CA PRO A 71 -9.71 -8.98 2.57
C PRO A 71 -9.76 -10.45 2.17
N VAL A 72 -10.95 -10.93 1.81
CA VAL A 72 -11.17 -12.28 1.27
C VAL A 72 -10.49 -12.50 -0.10
N TRP A 73 -10.16 -11.42 -0.79
CA TRP A 73 -9.50 -11.43 -2.11
C TRP A 73 -7.98 -11.49 -2.05
N CYS A 74 -7.37 -11.41 -0.86
CA CYS A 74 -5.93 -11.57 -0.69
C CYS A 74 -5.60 -12.88 0.02
N SER A 75 -4.47 -13.49 -0.36
CA SER A 75 -3.92 -14.61 0.39
C SER A 75 -3.41 -14.17 1.77
N SER A 76 -3.40 -15.07 2.75
CA SER A 76 -2.83 -14.80 4.07
C SER A 76 -1.37 -14.32 4.03
N TYR A 77 -0.62 -14.68 2.99
CA TYR A 77 0.72 -14.17 2.76
C TYR A 77 0.70 -12.70 2.32
N GLU A 78 -0.14 -12.32 1.35
CA GLU A 78 -0.33 -10.92 0.96
C GLU A 78 -0.78 -10.08 2.16
N SER A 79 -1.77 -10.58 2.92
CA SER A 79 -2.30 -9.90 4.11
C SER A 79 -1.25 -9.69 5.20
N SER A 80 -0.25 -10.57 5.33
CA SER A 80 0.83 -10.39 6.32
C SER A 80 1.79 -9.22 6.05
N PHE A 81 1.77 -8.66 4.83
CA PHE A 81 2.54 -7.44 4.50
C PHE A 81 1.69 -6.17 4.54
N MET A 82 0.41 -6.27 4.91
CA MET A 82 -0.48 -5.13 5.00
C MET A 82 -0.26 -4.39 6.33
N TRP A 83 -0.39 -3.07 6.25
CA TRP A 83 -0.50 -2.13 7.36
C TRP A 83 -1.76 -1.32 7.07
N LEU A 84 -2.77 -1.30 7.93
CA LEU A 84 -4.03 -0.54 7.75
C LEU A 84 -4.64 -0.69 6.33
N ALA A 85 -5.01 -1.92 5.96
CA ALA A 85 -5.63 -2.27 4.66
C ALA A 85 -4.79 -2.05 3.39
N GLY A 86 -3.50 -1.71 3.50
CA GLY A 86 -2.64 -1.49 2.32
C GLY A 86 -1.15 -1.64 2.64
N CYS A 87 -0.26 -1.21 1.75
CA CYS A 87 1.18 -1.23 2.06
C CYS A 87 1.52 -0.14 3.08
N ARG A 88 2.59 -0.34 3.85
CA ARG A 88 3.14 0.72 4.71
C ARG A 88 3.94 1.71 3.84
N PRO A 89 3.57 3.01 3.77
CA PRO A 89 4.20 3.98 2.86
C PRO A 89 5.74 4.03 2.92
N SER A 90 6.34 3.93 4.11
CA SER A 90 7.78 3.90 4.36
C SER A 90 8.49 2.72 3.71
N MET A 91 7.77 1.66 3.31
CA MET A 91 8.35 0.57 2.52
C MET A 91 8.73 1.02 1.11
N GLY A 92 7.97 1.93 0.50
CA GLY A 92 8.32 2.51 -0.81
C GLY A 92 9.61 3.32 -0.73
N ILE A 93 9.78 4.10 0.34
CA ILE A 93 11.00 4.88 0.58
C ILE A 93 12.20 3.96 0.86
N ARG A 94 12.01 2.89 1.64
CA ARG A 94 13.07 1.90 1.87
C ARG A 94 13.45 1.14 0.60
N LEU A 95 12.47 0.83 -0.26
CA LEU A 95 12.73 0.26 -1.58
C LEU A 95 13.60 1.19 -2.43
N LEU A 96 13.30 2.50 -2.44
CA LEU A 96 14.11 3.49 -3.12
C LEU A 96 15.57 3.45 -2.64
N TYR A 97 15.82 3.51 -1.33
CA TYR A 97 17.20 3.48 -0.81
C TYR A 97 17.95 2.21 -1.23
N ALA A 98 17.28 1.05 -1.16
CA ALA A 98 17.85 -0.22 -1.59
C ALA A 98 18.19 -0.22 -3.09
N LEU A 99 17.29 0.29 -3.93
CA LEU A 99 17.48 0.38 -5.38
C LEU A 99 18.61 1.36 -5.74
N SER A 100 18.61 2.55 -5.14
CA SER A 100 19.63 3.57 -5.37
C SER A 100 21.02 3.05 -4.99
N GLY A 101 21.15 2.42 -3.82
CA GLY A 101 22.43 1.82 -3.40
C GLY A 101 22.89 0.71 -4.34
N THR A 102 21.98 -0.21 -4.71
CA THR A 102 22.30 -1.33 -5.61
C THR A 102 22.71 -0.84 -7.00
N GLN A 103 21.97 0.12 -7.57
CA GLN A 103 22.26 0.67 -8.89
C GLN A 103 23.57 1.47 -8.92
N LEU A 104 23.80 2.31 -7.91
CA LEU A 104 25.06 3.04 -7.78
C LEU A 104 26.25 2.09 -7.70
N GLN A 105 26.15 1.04 -6.88
CA GLN A 105 27.20 0.03 -6.78
C GLN A 105 27.46 -0.68 -8.12
N ALA A 106 26.40 -1.05 -8.84
CA ALA A 106 26.52 -1.73 -10.13
C ALA A 106 27.14 -0.86 -11.24
N GLN A 107 26.99 0.46 -11.17
CA GLN A 107 27.49 1.41 -12.18
C GLN A 107 28.65 2.28 -11.70
N LEU A 108 29.32 1.92 -10.58
CA LEU A 108 30.29 2.80 -9.92
C LEU A 108 31.46 3.20 -10.84
N GLU A 109 31.99 2.28 -11.65
CA GLU A 109 33.09 2.56 -12.57
C GLU A 109 32.68 3.52 -13.70
N GLU A 110 31.50 3.32 -14.27
CA GLU A 110 30.89 4.22 -15.25
C GLU A 110 30.65 5.61 -14.65
N TYR A 111 30.11 5.66 -13.43
CA TYR A 111 29.85 6.90 -12.71
C TYR A 111 31.15 7.69 -12.46
N LEU A 112 32.23 7.01 -12.03
CA LEU A 112 33.54 7.63 -11.78
C LEU A 112 34.25 8.08 -13.06
N SER A 113 33.99 7.40 -14.19
CA SER A 113 34.47 7.83 -15.52
C SER A 113 33.61 8.93 -16.15
N GLY A 114 32.58 9.41 -15.45
CA GLY A 114 31.74 10.54 -15.87
C GLY A 114 30.52 10.15 -16.72
N VAL A 115 30.26 8.86 -16.91
CA VAL A 115 29.04 8.39 -17.56
C VAL A 115 27.85 8.63 -16.62
N ARG A 116 26.78 9.22 -17.15
CA ARG A 116 25.54 9.52 -16.42
C ARG A 116 24.37 8.80 -17.07
N ARG A 117 23.74 7.90 -16.33
CA ARG A 117 22.55 7.13 -16.76
C ARG A 117 21.24 7.79 -16.36
N GLY A 118 21.26 8.75 -15.43
CA GLY A 118 20.05 9.46 -14.95
C GLY A 118 19.03 8.55 -14.23
N ASN A 119 19.46 7.39 -13.75
CA ASN A 119 18.63 6.43 -13.03
C ASN A 119 18.61 6.71 -11.51
N LEU A 120 18.01 5.80 -10.73
CA LEU A 120 17.92 5.93 -9.27
C LEU A 120 19.26 5.84 -8.53
N GLY A 121 20.32 5.30 -9.17
CA GLY A 121 21.67 5.32 -8.60
C GLY A 121 22.35 6.69 -8.66
N GLU A 122 21.74 7.66 -9.35
CA GLU A 122 22.29 9.01 -9.54
C GLU A 122 21.42 10.09 -8.86
N LEU A 123 20.70 9.73 -7.79
CA LEU A 123 19.98 10.72 -6.98
C LEU A 123 20.95 11.79 -6.46
N SER A 124 20.59 13.05 -6.68
CA SER A 124 21.36 14.17 -6.16
C SER A 124 21.28 14.26 -4.63
N VAL A 125 22.26 14.92 -4.01
CA VAL A 125 22.25 15.21 -2.57
C VAL A 125 20.97 15.95 -2.16
N GLY A 126 20.51 16.90 -2.99
CA GLY A 126 19.26 17.61 -2.75
C GLY A 126 18.05 16.67 -2.73
N GLN A 127 17.94 15.78 -3.71
CA GLN A 127 16.86 14.78 -3.74
C GLN A 127 16.91 13.85 -2.54
N LEU A 128 18.09 13.35 -2.15
CA LEU A 128 18.25 12.49 -0.98
C LEU A 128 17.84 13.19 0.32
N ASN A 129 18.18 14.46 0.49
CA ASN A 129 17.76 15.24 1.66
C ASN A 129 16.24 15.39 1.71
N THR A 130 15.60 15.76 0.59
CA THR A 130 14.14 15.89 0.52
C THR A 130 13.42 14.56 0.73
N VAL A 131 13.96 13.46 0.19
CA VAL A 131 13.44 12.10 0.44
C VAL A 131 13.57 11.73 1.93
N ASN A 132 14.68 12.09 2.58
CA ASN A 132 14.87 11.82 4.00
C ASN A 132 13.88 12.61 4.88
N GLU A 133 13.64 13.89 4.56
CA GLU A 133 12.62 14.70 5.23
C GLU A 133 11.22 14.13 5.04
N LEU A 134 10.90 13.67 3.82
CA LEU A 134 9.64 12.96 3.54
C LEU A 134 9.55 11.67 4.37
N HIS A 135 10.62 10.89 4.45
CA HIS A 135 10.66 9.65 5.22
C HIS A 135 10.34 9.88 6.70
N MET A 136 10.97 10.87 7.32
CA MET A 136 10.75 11.19 8.73
C MET A 136 9.31 11.61 9.01
N ARG A 137 8.73 12.45 8.12
CA ARG A 137 7.30 12.81 8.24
C ARG A 137 6.39 11.61 8.04
N THR A 138 6.61 10.82 6.99
CA THR A 138 5.81 9.63 6.71
C THR A 138 5.82 8.65 7.88
N VAL A 139 6.98 8.37 8.48
CA VAL A 139 7.08 7.48 9.65
C VAL A 139 6.31 8.03 10.84
N ARG A 140 6.39 9.33 11.13
CA ARG A 140 5.64 9.95 12.22
C ARG A 140 4.13 9.82 12.03
N GLU A 141 3.63 10.03 10.82
CA GLU A 141 2.20 9.85 10.52
C GLU A 141 1.78 8.37 10.55
N GLU A 142 2.66 7.45 10.13
CA GLU A 142 2.43 6.02 10.27
C GLU A 142 2.31 5.59 11.74
N GLU A 143 3.16 6.12 12.62
CA GLU A 143 3.09 5.87 14.07
C GLU A 143 1.79 6.42 14.64
N ASN A 144 1.45 7.67 14.33
CA ASN A 144 0.19 8.28 14.79
C ASN A 144 -1.05 7.47 14.39
N LEU A 145 -1.12 7.01 13.13
CA LEU A 145 -2.24 6.20 12.65
C LEU A 145 -2.26 4.80 13.29
N SER A 146 -1.09 4.22 13.56
CA SER A 146 -0.99 2.93 14.24
C SER A 146 -1.48 3.03 15.69
N ASP A 147 -1.10 4.10 16.40
CA ASP A 147 -1.55 4.36 17.78
C ASP A 147 -3.06 4.61 17.84
N ARG A 148 -3.60 5.40 16.91
CA ARG A 148 -5.06 5.62 16.78
C ARG A 148 -5.81 4.30 16.56
N MET A 149 -5.28 3.42 15.71
CA MET A 149 -5.88 2.11 15.46
C MET A 149 -5.80 1.19 16.69
N ALA A 150 -4.67 1.21 17.41
CA ALA A 150 -4.51 0.43 18.63
C ALA A 150 -5.51 0.88 19.72
N ASN A 151 -5.60 2.18 19.98
CA ASN A 151 -6.56 2.73 20.95
C ASN A 151 -8.00 2.36 20.57
N LEU A 152 -8.38 2.53 19.31
CA LEU A 152 -9.72 2.15 18.84
C LEU A 152 -10.03 0.65 19.06
N GLN A 153 -9.03 -0.23 18.95
CA GLN A 153 -9.21 -1.66 19.22
C GLN A 153 -9.34 -1.96 20.73
N GLU A 154 -8.71 -1.16 21.59
CA GLU A 154 -8.79 -1.27 23.04
C GLU A 154 -10.12 -0.72 23.58
N ASP A 155 -10.62 0.39 23.02
CA ASP A 155 -11.87 1.06 23.45
C ASP A 155 -13.12 0.17 23.35
N VAL A 156 -13.07 -0.91 22.56
CA VAL A 156 -14.14 -1.93 22.49
C VAL A 156 -14.37 -2.61 23.85
N ALA A 157 -13.37 -2.59 24.74
CA ALA A 157 -13.48 -3.16 26.08
C ALA A 157 -14.32 -2.32 27.04
N ASP A 158 -14.47 -1.01 26.81
CA ASP A 158 -15.06 -0.10 27.80
C ASP A 158 -16.59 -0.06 27.76
N GLU A 159 -17.20 -0.11 26.57
CA GLU A 159 -18.65 0.03 26.41
C GLU A 159 -19.28 -1.19 25.71
N PRO A 160 -18.82 -1.61 24.50
CA PRO A 160 -19.45 -2.72 23.77
C PRO A 160 -19.32 -4.08 24.45
N LEU A 161 -18.17 -4.42 25.04
CA LEU A 161 -17.99 -5.71 25.71
C LEU A 161 -18.62 -5.75 27.10
N VAL A 162 -18.70 -4.60 27.79
CA VAL A 162 -19.35 -4.50 29.10
C VAL A 162 -20.84 -4.73 28.97
N SER A 163 -21.51 -4.13 27.97
CA SER A 163 -22.94 -4.35 27.75
C SER A 163 -23.26 -5.84 27.50
N ILE A 164 -22.44 -6.56 26.73
CA ILE A 164 -22.59 -8.00 26.49
C ILE A 164 -22.46 -8.84 27.78
N THR A 165 -21.55 -8.47 28.69
CA THR A 165 -21.31 -9.25 29.92
C THR A 165 -22.24 -8.87 31.08
N ALA A 166 -22.74 -7.64 31.10
CA ALA A 166 -23.68 -7.16 32.11
C ALA A 166 -25.09 -7.72 31.90
N ASP A 167 -25.45 -8.09 30.67
CA ASP A 167 -26.79 -8.52 30.29
C ASP A 167 -27.07 -10.00 30.62
N GLY A 168 -27.12 -10.31 31.92
CA GLY A 168 -27.78 -11.50 32.44
C GLY A 168 -29.32 -11.42 32.39
N ALA A 169 -29.91 -10.35 31.81
CA ALA A 169 -31.35 -10.07 31.93
C ALA A 169 -31.97 -9.29 30.74
N GLY A 170 -31.83 -9.80 29.52
CA GLY A 170 -32.88 -9.80 28.47
C GLY A 170 -33.73 -8.54 28.23
N GLY A 171 -33.13 -7.39 27.91
CA GLY A 171 -33.85 -6.20 27.42
C GLY A 171 -33.44 -5.79 25.99
N SER A 172 -34.39 -5.53 25.09
CA SER A 172 -34.10 -5.12 23.69
C SER A 172 -33.40 -3.75 23.57
N SER A 173 -33.50 -2.90 24.60
CA SER A 173 -32.85 -1.56 24.64
C SER A 173 -31.31 -1.65 24.65
N SER A 174 -30.76 -2.76 25.16
CA SER A 174 -29.32 -3.01 25.27
C SER A 174 -28.69 -3.36 23.90
N LEU A 175 -29.47 -3.99 23.02
CA LEU A 175 -29.01 -4.39 21.68
C LEU A 175 -28.92 -3.20 20.72
N ASP A 176 -29.91 -2.30 20.73
CA ASP A 176 -29.89 -1.09 19.89
C ASP A 176 -28.75 -0.14 20.31
N GLU A 177 -28.45 -0.03 21.61
CA GLU A 177 -27.31 0.73 22.14
C GLU A 177 -25.96 0.10 21.75
N LEU A 178 -25.86 -1.24 21.83
CA LEU A 178 -24.67 -1.97 21.37
C LEU A 178 -24.44 -1.81 19.86
N ASP A 179 -25.48 -1.96 19.05
CA ASP A 179 -25.38 -1.78 17.60
C ASP A 179 -24.94 -0.34 17.26
N GLY A 180 -25.50 0.66 17.93
CA GLY A 180 -25.07 2.06 17.78
C GLY A 180 -23.59 2.29 18.15
N ALA A 181 -23.10 1.66 19.22
CA ALA A 181 -21.69 1.74 19.62
C ALA A 181 -20.77 1.04 18.60
N MET A 182 -21.18 -0.11 18.07
CA MET A 182 -20.45 -0.85 17.04
C MET A 182 -20.43 -0.10 15.69
N ASP A 183 -21.51 0.57 15.32
CA ASP A 183 -21.57 1.43 14.13
C ASP A 183 -20.63 2.64 14.26
N ALA A 184 -20.59 3.26 15.45
CA ALA A 184 -19.65 4.36 15.73
C ALA A 184 -18.18 3.90 15.68
N HIS A 185 -17.91 2.68 16.17
CA HIS A 185 -16.60 2.03 16.07
C HIS A 185 -16.21 1.80 14.61
N ALA A 186 -17.09 1.19 13.82
CA ALA A 186 -16.87 0.95 12.39
C ALA A 186 -16.63 2.24 11.60
N CYS A 187 -17.39 3.31 11.90
CA CYS A 187 -17.18 4.63 11.30
C CYS A 187 -15.80 5.21 11.62
N THR A 188 -15.35 5.11 12.88
CA THR A 188 -14.03 5.58 13.29
C THR A 188 -12.93 4.75 12.64
N TYR A 189 -13.15 3.44 12.52
CA TYR A 189 -12.26 2.52 11.83
C TYR A 189 -12.07 2.92 10.35
N GLY A 190 -13.17 3.18 9.63
CA GLY A 190 -13.15 3.65 8.24
C GLY A 190 -12.34 4.93 8.05
N LYS A 191 -12.50 5.92 8.95
CA LYS A 191 -11.72 7.18 8.91
C LYS A 191 -10.22 6.97 9.07
N ILE A 192 -9.80 6.02 9.91
CA ILE A 192 -8.37 5.68 10.05
C ILE A 192 -7.84 5.06 8.75
N LEU A 193 -8.63 4.20 8.09
CA LEU A 193 -8.24 3.62 6.81
C LEU A 193 -8.15 4.67 5.69
N GLU A 194 -9.10 5.61 5.65
CA GLU A 194 -9.09 6.74 4.74
C GLU A 194 -7.81 7.59 4.92
N ASP A 195 -7.48 7.95 6.16
CA ASP A 195 -6.26 8.70 6.46
C ASP A 195 -4.99 7.93 6.06
N ALA A 196 -4.98 6.61 6.25
CA ALA A 196 -3.87 5.76 5.82
C ALA A 196 -3.73 5.74 4.28
N ASP A 197 -4.84 5.70 3.54
CA ASP A 197 -4.82 5.77 2.08
C ASP A 197 -4.38 7.13 1.56
N LYS A 198 -4.83 8.23 2.20
CA LYS A 198 -4.30 9.58 1.92
C LYS A 198 -2.80 9.63 2.14
N LEU A 199 -2.29 9.06 3.23
CA LEU A 199 -0.85 9.03 3.50
C LEU A 199 -0.07 8.25 2.43
N ARG A 200 -0.59 7.11 1.96
CA ARG A 200 0.01 6.34 0.86
C ARG A 200 0.10 7.15 -0.43
N LEU A 201 -1.03 7.71 -0.86
CA LEU A 201 -1.11 8.49 -2.09
C LEU A 201 -0.21 9.73 -2.01
N ASN A 202 -0.29 10.48 -0.91
CA ASN A 202 0.55 11.65 -0.70
C ASN A 202 2.03 11.29 -0.71
N THR A 203 2.45 10.22 -0.03
CA THR A 203 3.86 9.78 -0.03
C THR A 203 4.33 9.44 -1.43
N LEU A 204 3.53 8.69 -2.21
CA LEU A 204 3.85 8.34 -3.59
C LEU A 204 3.98 9.59 -4.48
N THR A 205 3.00 10.49 -4.43
CA THR A 205 3.01 11.73 -5.21
C THR A 205 4.20 12.62 -4.85
N ASN A 206 4.53 12.74 -3.57
CA ASN A 206 5.70 13.52 -3.13
C ASN A 206 7.01 12.87 -3.60
N LEU A 207 7.16 11.55 -3.50
CA LEU A 207 8.34 10.84 -4.01
C LEU A 207 8.54 11.10 -5.50
N VAL A 208 7.51 10.86 -6.30
CA VAL A 208 7.55 11.09 -7.75
C VAL A 208 7.85 12.55 -8.08
N GLY A 209 7.33 13.51 -7.31
CA GLY A 209 7.59 14.93 -7.49
C GLY A 209 9.03 15.37 -7.16
N ILE A 210 9.78 14.60 -6.37
CA ILE A 210 11.20 14.86 -6.08
C ILE A 210 12.10 14.40 -7.25
N PHE A 211 11.64 13.43 -8.02
CA PHE A 211 12.44 12.75 -9.03
C PHE A 211 12.40 13.44 -10.39
N THR A 212 13.42 13.19 -11.21
CA THR A 212 13.30 13.41 -12.65
C THR A 212 12.28 12.43 -13.23
N PRO A 213 11.67 12.70 -14.41
CA PRO A 213 10.70 11.78 -15.01
C PRO A 213 11.24 10.35 -15.18
N ARG A 214 12.51 10.21 -15.56
CA ARG A 214 13.17 8.90 -15.68
C ARG A 214 13.30 8.18 -14.34
N GLN A 215 13.75 8.87 -13.30
CA GLN A 215 13.85 8.31 -11.95
C GLN A 215 12.47 7.90 -11.40
N ALA A 216 11.43 8.70 -11.67
CA ALA A 216 10.06 8.36 -11.31
C ALA A 216 9.57 7.09 -12.02
N VAL A 217 9.84 6.94 -13.32
CA VAL A 217 9.52 5.73 -14.09
C VAL A 217 10.24 4.52 -13.50
N ASP A 218 11.55 4.61 -13.24
CA ASP A 218 12.33 3.53 -12.63
C ASP A 218 11.74 3.10 -11.27
N PHE A 219 11.38 4.07 -10.44
CA PHE A 219 10.79 3.83 -9.12
C PHE A 219 9.41 3.16 -9.21
N LEU A 220 8.54 3.63 -10.10
CA LEU A 220 7.21 3.06 -10.32
C LEU A 220 7.29 1.63 -10.88
N ILE A 221 8.21 1.36 -11.82
CA ILE A 221 8.46 0.01 -12.34
C ILE A 221 8.85 -0.93 -11.20
N ALA A 222 9.81 -0.53 -10.36
CA ALA A 222 10.27 -1.37 -9.27
C ALA A 222 9.17 -1.61 -8.22
N SER A 223 8.41 -0.57 -7.88
CA SER A 223 7.29 -0.64 -6.94
C SER A 223 6.18 -1.58 -7.45
N LYS A 224 5.80 -1.48 -8.72
CA LYS A 224 4.81 -2.37 -9.36
C LYS A 224 5.30 -3.81 -9.42
N LYS A 225 6.57 -4.04 -9.79
CA LYS A 225 7.18 -5.37 -9.77
C LYS A 225 7.14 -6.01 -8.38
N LEU A 226 7.44 -5.24 -7.32
CA LEU A 226 7.37 -5.72 -5.95
C LEU A 226 5.94 -6.13 -5.58
N HIS A 227 4.96 -5.26 -5.82
CA HIS A 227 3.55 -5.53 -5.53
C HIS A 227 3.04 -6.80 -6.24
N LEU A 228 3.27 -6.90 -7.55
CA LEU A 228 2.85 -8.05 -8.35
C LEU A 228 3.55 -9.34 -7.91
N SER A 229 4.84 -9.26 -7.57
CA SER A 229 5.61 -10.41 -7.07
C SER A 229 5.06 -10.93 -5.74
N ILE A 230 4.72 -10.04 -4.79
CA ILE A 230 4.11 -10.42 -3.52
C ILE A 230 2.79 -11.16 -3.77
N SER A 231 1.96 -10.66 -4.69
CA SER A 231 0.69 -11.30 -5.03
C SER A 231 0.86 -12.68 -5.65
N GLU A 232 1.75 -12.81 -6.63
CA GLU A 232 2.04 -14.09 -7.27
C GLU A 232 2.65 -15.11 -6.30
N TRP A 233 3.50 -14.66 -5.39
CA TRP A 233 4.08 -15.52 -4.35
C TRP A 233 3.01 -16.03 -3.39
N GLY A 234 2.08 -15.17 -2.98
CA GLY A 234 0.93 -15.53 -2.15
C GLY A 234 0.09 -16.63 -2.78
N LYS A 235 -0.32 -16.43 -4.05
CA LYS A 235 -1.08 -17.42 -4.84
C LYS A 235 -0.34 -18.77 -4.94
N ARG A 236 0.95 -18.75 -5.31
CA ARG A 236 1.77 -19.98 -5.40
C ARG A 236 1.92 -20.70 -4.06
N ARG A 237 2.01 -19.97 -2.94
CA ARG A 237 2.10 -20.57 -1.61
C ARG A 237 0.78 -21.20 -1.19
N HIS A 238 -0.33 -20.54 -1.46
CA HIS A 238 -1.67 -21.07 -1.20
C HIS A 238 -1.93 -22.36 -1.99
N SER A 239 -1.66 -22.38 -3.30
CA SER A 239 -1.79 -23.60 -4.12
C SER A 239 -0.90 -24.74 -3.64
N ARG A 240 0.32 -24.46 -3.18
CA ARG A 240 1.22 -25.49 -2.62
C ARG A 240 0.69 -26.09 -1.32
N LYS A 241 0.11 -25.28 -0.42
CA LYS A 241 -0.51 -25.78 0.82
C LYS A 241 -1.74 -26.65 0.51
N LEU A 242 -2.56 -26.27 -0.47
CA LEU A 242 -3.70 -27.09 -0.91
C LEU A 242 -3.24 -28.42 -1.51
N ALA A 243 -2.15 -28.42 -2.27
CA ALA A 243 -1.58 -29.64 -2.87
C ALA A 243 -0.87 -30.54 -1.84
N ASN A 244 -0.33 -29.98 -0.75
CA ASN A 244 0.31 -30.74 0.32
C ASN A 244 0.09 -30.07 1.69
N PRO A 245 -0.95 -30.49 2.44
CA PRO A 245 -1.29 -29.90 3.74
C PRO A 245 -0.20 -30.06 4.82
N ASN A 246 0.68 -31.05 4.66
CA ASN A 246 1.75 -31.36 5.61
C ASN A 246 3.06 -30.59 5.33
N LEU A 247 3.07 -29.70 4.33
CA LEU A 247 4.24 -28.88 4.00
C LEU A 247 4.48 -27.87 5.14
N CYS A 248 5.35 -28.22 6.09
CA CYS A 248 5.76 -27.31 7.15
C CYS A 248 6.40 -26.04 6.57
N MET A 249 6.23 -24.91 7.26
CA MET A 249 7.11 -23.76 7.06
C MET A 249 8.52 -24.28 7.36
N GLY A 250 9.41 -24.33 6.36
CA GLY A 250 10.80 -24.76 6.57
C GLY A 250 11.38 -24.05 7.80
N HIS A 251 12.22 -24.75 8.55
CA HIS A 251 12.77 -24.24 9.81
C HIS A 251 13.39 -22.86 9.58
N CYS A 252 12.96 -21.88 10.38
CA CYS A 252 13.53 -20.53 10.41
C CYS A 252 14.85 -20.55 11.18
#